data_AF-A0A074W8L0-F1
#
_entry.id   AF-A0A074W8L0-F1
#
_cell.length_a   1.000
_cell.length_b   1.000
_cell.length_c   1.000
_cell.angle_alpha   90.00
_cell.angle_beta   90.00
_cell.angle_gamma   90.00
#
_symmetry.space_group_name_H-M   'P 1'
#
loop_
_entity.id
_entity.type
_entity.pdbx_description
1 polymer ?
#
loop_
_entity_poly.entity_id
_entity_poly.type
_entity_poly.pdbx_seq_one_letter_code
_entity_poly.pdbx_strand_id
1 'polypeptide(L)'
;MYAMGKEYGIPGLKAVACAKFHRLSWNILNHAGLSAAIIVAYSTTPETDKGLRDEILRALYVCRKRYSDEEEIQRIISSIPELSYGLFRRLLEREMAAQT
;
A
#
# COMPACT_ATOMS: atom_id res chain seq x y z
N MET A 1 4.16 -4.54 -14.26
CA MET A 1 2.76 -4.53 -14.75
C MET A 1 1.99 -3.27 -14.36
N TYR A 2 1.94 -2.86 -13.08
CA TYR A 2 1.14 -1.70 -12.67
C TYR A 2 1.59 -0.38 -13.34
N ALA A 3 2.88 -0.04 -13.24
CA ALA A 3 3.46 1.14 -13.91
C ALA A 3 3.29 1.07 -15.45
N MET A 4 3.53 -0.12 -16.02
CA MET A 4 3.38 -0.40 -17.45
C MET A 4 1.94 -0.17 -17.98
N GLY A 5 0.91 -0.39 -17.16
CA GLY A 5 -0.47 -0.10 -17.56
C GLY A 5 -0.71 1.38 -17.89
N LYS A 6 0.06 2.28 -17.28
CA LYS A 6 0.08 3.70 -17.65
C LYS A 6 0.90 3.94 -18.92
N GLU A 7 2.11 3.39 -18.94
CA GLU A 7 3.11 3.62 -20.00
C GLU A 7 2.61 3.16 -21.38
N TYR A 8 1.86 2.05 -21.42
CA TYR A 8 1.31 1.48 -22.66
C TYR A 8 -0.17 1.82 -22.89
N GLY A 9 -0.79 2.66 -22.05
CA GLY A 9 -2.18 3.05 -22.20
C GLY A 9 -3.18 1.88 -22.11
N ILE A 10 -2.92 0.90 -21.24
CA ILE A 10 -3.79 -0.27 -21.02
C ILE A 10 -4.36 -0.21 -19.59
N PRO A 11 -5.46 0.54 -19.35
CA PRO A 11 -6.04 0.72 -18.01
C PRO A 11 -6.39 -0.60 -17.31
N GLY A 12 -6.83 -1.60 -18.08
CA GLY A 12 -7.16 -2.93 -17.57
C GLY A 12 -5.99 -3.61 -16.85
N LEU A 13 -4.75 -3.29 -17.21
CA LEU A 13 -3.56 -3.88 -16.59
C LEU A 13 -3.32 -3.37 -15.17
N LYS A 14 -3.66 -2.10 -14.89
CA LYS A 14 -3.65 -1.54 -13.53
C LYS A 14 -4.72 -2.18 -12.66
N ALA A 15 -5.95 -2.27 -13.17
CA ALA A 15 -7.06 -2.90 -12.46
C ALA A 15 -6.76 -4.37 -12.11
N VAL A 16 -6.20 -5.13 -13.06
CA VAL A 16 -5.78 -6.52 -12.82
C VAL A 16 -4.66 -6.61 -11.78
N ALA A 17 -3.69 -5.69 -11.81
CA ALA A 17 -2.62 -5.67 -10.81
C ALA A 17 -3.14 -5.33 -9.40
N CYS A 18 -4.03 -4.34 -9.26
CA CYS A 18 -4.72 -4.07 -7.99
C CYS A 18 -5.53 -5.27 -7.51
N ALA A 19 -6.33 -5.89 -8.39
CA ALA A 19 -7.14 -7.05 -8.04
C ALA A 19 -6.29 -8.24 -7.60
N LYS A 20 -5.14 -8.48 -8.26
CA LYS A 20 -4.19 -9.52 -7.86
C LYS A 20 -3.57 -9.21 -6.50
N PHE A 21 -3.12 -7.97 -6.28
CA PHE A 21 -2.57 -7.55 -4.99
C PHE A 21 -3.59 -7.69 -3.86
N HIS A 22 -4.84 -7.27 -4.10
CA HIS A 22 -5.94 -7.40 -3.16
C HIS A 22 -6.26 -8.86 -2.81
N ARG A 23 -6.17 -9.77 -3.80
CA ARG A 23 -6.43 -11.21 -3.63
C ARG A 23 -5.28 -11.97 -2.98
N LEU A 24 -4.07 -11.41 -2.93
CA LEU A 24 -2.99 -12.03 -2.18
C LEU A 24 -3.39 -12.04 -0.70
N SER A 25 -3.46 -13.23 -0.12
CA SER A 25 -3.71 -13.32 1.32
C SER A 25 -2.53 -12.70 2.05
N TRP A 26 -2.82 -12.01 3.15
CA TRP A 26 -1.80 -11.34 3.96
C TRP A 26 -0.78 -12.29 4.59
N ASN A 27 -1.07 -13.59 4.58
CA ASN A 27 -0.14 -14.64 5.00
C ASN A 27 0.86 -15.01 3.89
N ILE A 28 0.54 -14.73 2.62
CA ILE A 28 1.36 -15.00 1.44
C ILE A 28 2.21 -13.79 1.06
N LEU A 29 1.76 -12.57 1.40
CA LEU A 29 2.52 -11.36 1.11
C LEU A 29 3.77 -11.27 1.99
N ASN A 30 4.90 -11.68 1.43
CA ASN A 30 6.21 -11.54 2.06
C ASN A 30 6.70 -10.07 2.00
N HIS A 31 7.67 -9.74 2.85
CA HIS A 31 8.23 -8.39 2.95
C HIS A 31 8.72 -7.87 1.59
N ALA A 32 9.43 -8.70 0.81
CA ALA A 32 9.94 -8.34 -0.51
C ALA A 32 8.83 -7.92 -1.50
N GLY A 33 7.71 -8.65 -1.54
CA GLY A 33 6.58 -8.34 -2.41
C GLY A 33 5.88 -7.04 -2.03
N LEU A 34 5.77 -6.77 -0.72
CA LEU A 34 5.22 -5.52 -0.20
C LEU A 34 6.17 -4.33 -0.48
N SER A 35 7.47 -4.49 -0.22
CA SER A 35 8.49 -3.48 -0.53
C SER A 35 8.49 -3.11 -2.02
N ALA A 36 8.43 -4.11 -2.91
CA ALA A 36 8.35 -3.88 -4.35
C ALA A 36 7.07 -3.14 -4.75
N ALA A 37 5.91 -3.49 -4.16
CA ALA A 37 4.66 -2.79 -4.41
C ALA A 37 4.72 -1.32 -3.97
N ILE A 38 5.33 -1.04 -2.82
CA ILE A 38 5.53 0.32 -2.30
C ILE A 38 6.39 1.14 -3.27
N ILE A 39 7.54 0.61 -3.71
CA ILE A 39 8.42 1.31 -4.66
C ILE A 39 7.67 1.63 -5.96
N VAL A 40 6.96 0.64 -6.53
CA VAL A 40 6.18 0.85 -7.74
C VAL A 40 5.11 1.94 -7.53
N ALA A 41 4.34 1.87 -6.45
CA ALA A 41 3.25 2.81 -6.21
C ALA A 41 3.74 4.24 -5.92
N TYR A 42 4.79 4.40 -5.11
CA TYR A 42 5.21 5.71 -4.62
C TYR A 42 6.31 6.36 -5.46
N SER A 43 7.16 5.60 -6.15
CA SER A 43 8.26 6.14 -6.95
C SER A 43 7.98 6.21 -8.45
N THR A 44 7.09 5.35 -8.97
CA THR A 44 6.87 5.23 -10.43
C THR A 44 5.51 5.77 -10.91
N THR A 45 4.66 6.24 -9.97
CA THR A 45 3.34 6.78 -10.31
C THR A 45 3.10 8.12 -9.60
N PRO A 46 2.37 9.06 -10.23
CA PRO A 46 2.07 10.35 -9.61
C PRO A 46 1.18 10.18 -8.37
N GLU A 47 1.17 11.16 -7.47
CA GLU A 47 0.42 11.13 -6.22
C GLU A 47 -1.10 11.00 -6.37
N THR A 48 -1.62 11.39 -7.54
CA THR A 48 -3.03 11.23 -7.93
C THR A 48 -3.40 9.78 -8.25
N ASP A 49 -2.42 8.90 -8.46
CA ASP A 49 -2.64 7.47 -8.70
C ASP A 49 -2.86 6.73 -7.37
N LYS A 50 -4.11 6.72 -6.91
CA LYS A 50 -4.50 6.16 -5.61
C LYS A 50 -4.65 4.64 -5.59
N GLY A 51 -4.81 3.98 -6.73
CA GLY A 51 -5.21 2.55 -6.79
C GLY A 51 -4.34 1.61 -5.95
N LEU A 52 -3.07 1.44 -6.33
CA LEU A 52 -2.15 0.57 -5.58
C LEU A 52 -1.76 1.16 -4.23
N ARG A 53 -1.70 2.49 -4.10
CA ARG A 53 -1.39 3.19 -2.83
C ARG A 53 -2.43 2.89 -1.75
N ASP A 54 -3.71 2.93 -2.10
CA ASP A 54 -4.81 2.65 -1.18
C ASP A 54 -4.80 1.19 -0.74
N GLU A 55 -4.50 0.26 -1.66
CA GLU A 55 -4.35 -1.16 -1.34
C GLU A 55 -3.17 -1.44 -0.41
N ILE A 56 -2.03 -0.78 -0.62
CA ILE A 56 -0.86 -0.85 0.27
C ILE A 56 -1.20 -0.30 1.65
N LEU A 57 -1.84 0.87 1.73
CA LEU A 57 -2.27 1.46 3.00
C LEU A 57 -3.23 0.53 3.74
N ARG A 58 -4.18 -0.08 3.03
CA ARG A 58 -5.10 -1.07 3.59
C ARG A 58 -4.35 -2.28 4.13
N ALA A 59 -3.39 -2.82 3.38
CA ALA A 59 -2.56 -3.96 3.77
C ALA A 59 -1.81 -3.69 5.08
N LEU A 60 -1.02 -2.61 5.10
CA LEU A 60 -0.22 -2.21 6.25
C LEU A 60 -1.09 -1.91 7.47
N TYR A 61 -2.24 -1.27 7.28
CA TYR A 61 -3.15 -0.96 8.37
C TYR A 61 -3.83 -2.21 8.97
N VAL A 62 -4.35 -3.12 8.13
CA VAL A 62 -5.00 -4.36 8.58
C VAL A 62 -3.99 -5.23 9.34
N CYS A 63 -2.76 -5.32 8.82
CA CYS A 63 -1.68 -6.13 9.39
C CYS A 63 -0.76 -5.34 10.33
N ARG A 64 -1.16 -4.16 10.82
CA ARG A 64 -0.31 -3.26 11.61
C ARG A 64 0.35 -3.90 12.83
N LYS A 65 -0.32 -4.86 13.48
CA LYS A 65 0.22 -5.62 14.62
C LYS A 65 1.33 -6.59 14.23
N ARG A 66 1.30 -7.10 13.00
CA ARG A 66 2.36 -7.97 12.46
C ARG A 66 3.57 -7.15 12.07
N TYR A 67 3.33 -5.97 11.48
CA TYR A 67 4.40 -5.12 10.98
C TYR A 67 4.96 -4.14 12.02
N SER A 68 4.44 -4.08 13.26
CA SER A 68 4.90 -3.14 14.29
C SER A 68 6.38 -3.27 14.61
N ASP A 69 6.88 -4.50 14.63
CA ASP A 69 8.24 -4.84 15.05
C ASP A 69 9.13 -5.27 13.87
N GLU A 70 8.61 -5.16 12.64
CA GLU A 70 9.33 -5.53 11.41
C GLU A 70 10.17 -4.35 10.91
N GLU A 71 11.45 -4.32 11.29
CA GLU A 71 12.37 -3.19 11.03
C GLU A 71 12.42 -2.75 9.57
N GLU A 72 12.44 -3.68 8.62
CA GLU A 72 12.47 -3.36 7.18
C GLU A 72 11.22 -2.57 6.78
N ILE A 73 10.05 -3.01 7.26
CA ILE A 73 8.78 -2.37 6.96
C ILE A 73 8.69 -1.01 7.65
N GLN A 74 9.14 -0.89 8.89
CA GLN A 74 9.18 0.39 9.61
C GLN A 74 10.12 1.41 8.93
N ARG A 75 11.26 0.95 8.41
CA ARG A 75 12.19 1.78 7.64
C ARG A 75 11.53 2.29 6.35
N ILE A 76 10.79 1.43 5.65
CA ILE A 76 10.07 1.84 4.43
C ILE A 76 8.98 2.86 4.77
N ILE A 77 8.16 2.61 5.79
CA ILE A 77 7.09 3.51 6.23
C ILE A 77 7.65 4.91 6.55
N SER A 78 8.71 4.97 7.34
CA SER A 78 9.34 6.23 7.76
C SER A 78 10.03 6.98 6.61
N SER A 79 10.50 6.28 5.58
CA SER A 79 11.15 6.91 4.42
C SER A 79 10.18 7.55 3.42
N ILE A 80 8.86 7.30 3.52
CA ILE A 80 7.85 7.80 2.59
C ILE A 80 6.81 8.62 3.37
N PRO A 81 6.90 9.98 3.35
CA PRO A 81 6.02 10.85 4.13
C PRO A 81 4.52 10.61 3.86
N GLU A 82 4.12 10.40 2.60
CA GLU A 82 2.72 10.17 2.24
C GLU A 82 2.19 8.83 2.78
N LEU A 83 3.07 7.82 2.89
CA LEU A 83 2.72 6.52 3.44
C LEU A 83 2.51 6.62 4.95
N SER A 84 3.45 7.26 5.65
CA SER A 84 3.34 7.57 7.08
C SER A 84 2.08 8.37 7.41
N TYR A 85 1.84 9.46 6.66
CA TYR A 85 0.66 10.29 6.83
C TYR A 85 -0.65 9.52 6.58
N GLY A 86 -0.70 8.72 5.51
CA GLY A 86 -1.87 7.90 5.19
C GLY A 86 -2.21 6.88 6.28
N LEU A 87 -1.21 6.26 6.91
CA LEU A 87 -1.43 5.34 8.03
C LEU A 87 -1.93 6.07 9.28
N PHE A 88 -1.35 7.22 9.60
CA PHE A 88 -1.80 8.06 10.72
C PHE A 88 -3.28 8.47 10.55
N ARG A 89 -3.67 8.91 9.35
CA ARG A 89 -5.07 9.25 9.04
C ARG A 89 -6.03 8.09 9.29
N ARG A 90 -5.68 6.87 8.87
CA ARG A 90 -6.49 5.68 9.12
C ARG A 90 -6.61 5.32 10.61
N LEU A 91 -5.57 5.57 11.40
CA LEU A 91 -5.62 5.35 12.85
C LEU A 91 -6.59 6.35 13.51
N LEU A 92 -6.52 7.63 13.15
CA LEU A 92 -7.47 8.64 13.65
C LEU A 92 -8.91 8.30 13.29
N GLU A 93 -9.17 7.92 12.03
CA GLU A 93 -10.51 7.53 11.57
C GLU A 93 -11.08 6.37 12.39
N ARG A 94 -10.24 5.39 12.74
CA ARG A 94 -10.62 4.25 13.58
C ARG A 94 -10.94 4.69 15.02
N GLU A 95 -10.12 5.56 15.60
CA GLU A 95 -10.34 6.06 16.96
C GLU A 95 -11.65 6.85 17.06
N MET A 96 -11.92 7.71 16.07
CA MET A 96 -13.18 8.46 15.99
C MET A 96 -14.38 7.53 15.84
N ALA A 97 -14.28 6.51 14.98
CA ALA A 97 -15.35 5.52 14.77
C ALA A 97 -15.62 4.65 16.00
N ALA A 98 -14.63 4.43 16.88
CA ALA A 98 -14.80 3.65 18.10
C ALA A 98 -15.47 4.44 19.24
N GLN A 99 -15.65 5.75 19.10
CA GLN A 99 -16.28 6.64 20.08
C GLN A 99 -17.78 6.88 19.80
N THR A 100 -18.32 6.34 18.70
CA THR A 100 -19.72 6.46 18.27
C THR A 100 -20.45 5.14 18.48
#